data_AF-E9JGB1-F1
#
_entry.id   AF-E9JGB1-F1
#
_cell.length_a   1.000
_cell.length_b   1.000
_cell.length_c   1.000
_cell.angle_alpha   90.00
_cell.angle_beta   90.00
_cell.angle_gamma   90.00
#
_symmetry.space_group_name_H-M   'P 1'
#
loop_
_entity.id
_entity.type
_entity.pdbx_description
1 polymer ?
#
loop_
_entity_poly.entity_id
_entity_poly.type
_entity_poly.pdbx_seq_one_letter_code
_entity_poly.pdbx_strand_id
1 'polypeptide(L)'
;ALVGLEIWSSRDLIDVKTASNVTLDSFGKWRESDLLNRIKHDNAQLLTAIGFDRPTIGRAYIASICDSRFSVGVVEDYKPIERVVAVIMAHEMGHNLGIYHDEKQCNCGPNSCIMAPSIRNPPAMYFSNCSWDHYHKFLNTSKPDCILIKPLKNDIISPPVCGNEFLEKGEECDCGSPENCRNPCCDAASCKLHLWVQCESGKCCQGCKFKPAGTECRRRRSECDVPEYCTGQSAECPVDHFLRNGKPCLQNHGYCYSGNCPIMYHQCYVLFGPNATVGQDACFEKNKKGTNDFYCRKENDVPTPCAHEDIKCGRLFCKHNNNECRYTYSKNPNYGMVDEGTKCGDGKVCSNRHCVDVTRAY
;
A
#
# COMPACT_ATOMS: atom_id res chain seq x y z
N ALA A 1 7.50 0.37 -16.39
CA ALA A 1 7.58 -1.03 -16.85
C ALA A 1 6.44 -1.30 -17.84
N LEU A 2 6.67 -2.08 -18.89
CA LEU A 2 5.63 -2.47 -19.85
C LEU A 2 4.96 -3.76 -19.37
N VAL A 3 3.71 -3.66 -18.91
CA VAL A 3 2.95 -4.81 -18.34
C VAL A 3 1.90 -5.39 -19.30
N GLY A 4 1.73 -4.77 -20.47
CA GLY A 4 0.77 -5.20 -21.48
C GLY A 4 1.05 -4.52 -22.81
N LEU A 5 0.81 -5.25 -23.91
CA LEU A 5 0.91 -4.75 -25.27
C LEU A 5 -0.24 -5.35 -26.06
N GLU A 6 -1.00 -4.49 -26.73
CA GLU A 6 -2.11 -4.91 -27.59
C GLU A 6 -1.94 -4.28 -28.97
N ILE A 7 -2.03 -5.10 -30.01
CA ILE A 7 -1.89 -4.68 -31.41
C ILE A 7 -3.21 -4.94 -32.12
N TRP A 8 -3.87 -3.87 -32.56
CA TRP A 8 -5.13 -3.90 -33.30
C TRP A 8 -4.93 -4.32 -34.76
N SER A 9 -4.44 -5.55 -34.96
CA SER A 9 -4.06 -6.08 -36.28
C SER A 9 -5.23 -6.36 -37.23
N SER A 10 -6.44 -6.53 -36.69
CA SER A 10 -7.64 -6.84 -37.49
C SER A 10 -8.47 -5.59 -37.82
N ARG A 11 -8.70 -4.73 -36.82
CA ARG A 11 -9.41 -3.46 -36.93
C ARG A 11 -9.13 -2.62 -35.69
N ASP A 12 -9.27 -1.30 -35.82
CA ASP A 12 -9.24 -0.41 -34.67
C ASP A 12 -10.46 -0.66 -33.76
N LEU A 13 -10.23 -0.59 -32.44
CA LEU A 13 -11.30 -0.74 -31.44
C LEU A 13 -11.98 0.60 -31.12
N ILE A 14 -11.46 1.70 -31.66
CA ILE A 14 -12.04 3.04 -31.65
C ILE A 14 -11.89 3.67 -33.04
N ASP A 15 -12.64 4.73 -33.33
CA ASP A 15 -12.47 5.52 -34.56
C ASP A 15 -11.30 6.51 -34.37
N VAL A 16 -10.12 6.18 -34.90
CA VAL A 16 -8.89 6.99 -34.78
C VAL A 16 -8.93 8.12 -35.81
N LYS A 17 -9.01 9.38 -35.34
CA LYS A 17 -9.14 10.59 -36.17
C LYS A 17 -7.90 11.46 -36.15
N THR A 18 -7.77 12.35 -37.14
CA THR A 18 -6.72 13.40 -37.19
C THR A 18 -6.90 14.43 -36.07
N ALA A 19 -8.14 14.63 -35.58
CA ALA A 19 -8.43 15.43 -34.40
C ALA A 19 -8.00 14.70 -33.12
N SER A 20 -6.77 14.98 -32.65
CA SER A 20 -6.14 14.32 -31.50
C SER A 20 -6.99 14.32 -30.21
N ASN A 21 -7.78 15.37 -29.96
CA ASN A 21 -8.68 15.46 -28.81
C ASN A 21 -9.85 14.46 -28.88
N VAL A 22 -10.37 14.19 -30.08
CA VAL A 22 -11.46 13.21 -30.29
C VAL A 22 -10.92 11.78 -30.15
N THR A 23 -9.75 11.52 -30.69
CA THR A 23 -9.06 10.23 -30.56
C THR A 23 -8.72 9.93 -29.09
N LEU A 24 -8.17 10.91 -28.37
CA LEU A 24 -7.85 10.77 -26.94
C LEU A 24 -9.09 10.46 -26.09
N ASP A 25 -10.20 11.18 -26.30
CA ASP A 25 -11.44 10.92 -25.54
C ASP A 25 -12.02 9.53 -25.84
N SER A 26 -11.99 9.11 -27.11
CA SER A 26 -12.45 7.78 -27.52
C SER A 26 -11.56 6.68 -26.92
N PHE A 27 -10.24 6.88 -26.92
CA PHE A 27 -9.28 5.95 -26.34
C PHE A 27 -9.44 5.84 -24.81
N GLY A 28 -9.64 6.95 -24.11
CA GLY A 28 -9.92 6.95 -22.68
C GLY A 28 -11.20 6.19 -22.32
N LYS A 29 -12.30 6.42 -23.06
CA LYS A 29 -13.55 5.67 -22.90
C LYS A 29 -13.38 4.17 -23.14
N TRP A 30 -12.63 3.80 -24.17
CA TRP A 30 -12.33 2.40 -24.46
C TRP A 30 -11.46 1.77 -23.36
N ARG A 31 -10.43 2.45 -22.87
CA ARG A 31 -9.61 1.96 -21.75
C ARG A 31 -10.47 1.66 -20.52
N GLU A 32 -11.35 2.59 -20.16
CA GLU A 32 -12.24 2.47 -19.00
C GLU A 32 -13.23 1.32 -19.13
N SER A 33 -13.88 1.19 -20.29
CA SER A 33 -14.96 0.23 -20.49
C SER A 33 -14.50 -1.16 -20.92
N ASP A 34 -13.30 -1.30 -21.50
CA ASP A 34 -12.79 -2.56 -22.03
C ASP A 34 -11.44 -2.95 -21.39
N LEU A 35 -10.36 -2.22 -21.67
CA LEU A 35 -8.99 -2.65 -21.32
C LEU A 35 -8.80 -2.91 -19.81
N LEU A 36 -9.29 -2.01 -18.95
CA LEU A 36 -9.16 -2.14 -17.49
C LEU A 36 -9.89 -3.36 -16.92
N ASN A 37 -10.90 -3.89 -17.61
CA ASN A 37 -11.65 -5.06 -17.15
C ASN A 37 -10.89 -6.38 -17.35
N ARG A 38 -9.80 -6.36 -18.12
CA ARG A 38 -9.07 -7.56 -18.54
C ARG A 38 -7.56 -7.51 -18.27
N ILE A 39 -6.97 -6.31 -18.22
CA ILE A 39 -5.54 -6.13 -17.90
C ILE A 39 -5.40 -5.04 -16.85
N LYS A 40 -4.80 -5.36 -15.71
CA LYS A 40 -4.47 -4.35 -14.67
C LYS A 40 -3.25 -3.54 -15.11
N HIS A 41 -3.38 -2.22 -15.15
CA HIS A 41 -2.32 -1.30 -15.56
C HIS A 41 -2.65 0.14 -15.13
N ASP A 42 -1.61 0.94 -14.89
CA ASP A 42 -1.76 2.30 -14.32
C ASP A 42 -2.07 3.37 -15.38
N ASN A 43 -1.50 3.22 -16.58
CA ASN A 43 -1.58 4.17 -17.69
C ASN A 43 -1.53 3.42 -19.03
N ALA A 44 -2.20 3.94 -20.06
CA ALA A 44 -2.11 3.40 -21.41
C ALA A 44 -1.77 4.50 -22.43
N GLN A 45 -0.87 4.20 -23.36
CA GLN A 45 -0.49 5.09 -24.46
C GLN A 45 -0.87 4.42 -25.78
N LEU A 46 -1.66 5.10 -26.62
CA LEU A 46 -1.97 4.64 -27.97
C LEU A 46 -0.91 5.18 -28.94
N LEU A 47 -0.17 4.30 -29.60
CA LEU A 47 0.70 4.66 -30.72
C LEU A 47 -0.10 4.53 -32.02
N THR A 48 -0.06 5.54 -32.88
CA THR A 48 -0.79 5.55 -34.16
C THR A 48 0.04 6.08 -35.31
N ALA A 49 -0.13 5.49 -36.49
CA ALA A 49 0.43 5.99 -37.75
C ALA A 49 -0.44 7.09 -38.39
N ILE A 50 -1.64 7.36 -37.85
CA ILE A 50 -2.49 8.46 -38.31
C ILE A 50 -1.86 9.78 -37.87
N GLY A 51 -1.54 10.62 -38.85
CA GLY A 51 -1.04 11.97 -38.59
C GLY A 51 -2.13 12.86 -38.00
N PHE A 52 -1.85 13.49 -36.85
CA PHE A 52 -2.79 14.43 -36.25
C PHE A 52 -2.76 15.79 -36.95
N ASP A 53 -3.86 16.54 -36.80
CA ASP A 53 -3.94 17.92 -37.27
C ASP A 53 -2.81 18.73 -36.60
N ARG A 54 -1.93 19.29 -37.43
CA ARG A 54 -0.75 20.03 -36.98
C ARG A 54 -1.15 21.26 -36.15
N PRO A 55 -0.34 21.67 -35.17
CA PRO A 55 1.03 21.21 -34.87
C PRO A 55 1.13 19.99 -33.94
N THR A 56 0.02 19.33 -33.60
CA THR A 56 0.01 18.23 -32.63
C THR A 56 0.67 16.96 -33.19
N ILE A 57 1.47 16.29 -32.34
CA ILE A 57 2.09 14.97 -32.58
C ILE A 57 1.86 14.00 -31.42
N GLY A 58 1.20 14.47 -30.36
CA GLY A 58 0.86 13.71 -29.17
C GLY A 58 -0.13 14.51 -28.33
N ARG A 59 -0.94 13.81 -27.53
CA ARG A 59 -1.86 14.47 -26.60
C ARG A 59 -2.19 13.56 -25.41
N ALA A 60 -2.18 14.13 -24.21
CA ALA A 60 -2.61 13.48 -22.98
C ALA A 60 -3.45 14.42 -22.10
N TYR A 61 -4.15 13.83 -21.13
CA TYR A 61 -4.75 14.57 -20.03
C TYR A 61 -3.69 14.95 -18.99
N ILE A 62 -3.87 16.10 -18.34
CA ILE A 62 -2.94 16.59 -17.32
C ILE A 62 -3.36 16.09 -15.94
N ALA A 63 -2.38 15.70 -15.12
CA ALA A 63 -2.58 15.33 -13.71
C ALA A 63 -3.60 14.20 -13.51
N SER A 64 -3.58 13.23 -14.43
CA SER A 64 -4.61 12.19 -14.58
C SER A 64 -4.10 10.77 -14.37
N ILE A 65 -2.82 10.58 -14.01
CA ILE A 65 -2.27 9.25 -13.73
C ILE A 65 -3.16 8.53 -12.68
N CYS A 66 -3.35 7.22 -12.86
CA CYS A 66 -4.26 6.34 -12.09
C CYS A 66 -5.77 6.52 -12.33
N ASP A 67 -6.23 7.59 -12.97
CA ASP A 67 -7.66 7.75 -13.29
C ASP A 67 -8.13 6.65 -14.28
N SER A 68 -9.34 6.10 -14.10
CA SER A 68 -9.88 5.01 -14.92
C SER A 68 -10.00 5.37 -16.40
N ARG A 69 -10.34 6.62 -16.71
CA ARG A 69 -10.57 7.09 -18.06
C ARG A 69 -9.47 8.01 -18.56
N PHE A 70 -8.92 8.84 -17.69
CA PHE A 70 -8.02 9.93 -18.07
C PHE A 70 -6.53 9.59 -17.94
N SER A 71 -6.16 8.45 -17.34
CA SER A 71 -4.77 7.96 -17.35
C SER A 71 -4.40 7.36 -18.70
N VAL A 72 -4.45 8.21 -19.74
CA VAL A 72 -4.17 7.88 -21.13
C VAL A 72 -3.43 9.00 -21.85
N GLY A 73 -2.73 8.62 -22.92
CA GLY A 73 -2.24 9.53 -23.95
C GLY A 73 -2.29 8.89 -25.33
N VAL A 74 -2.21 9.72 -26.37
CA VAL A 74 -2.10 9.31 -27.77
C VAL A 74 -0.80 9.89 -28.35
N VAL A 75 -0.06 9.07 -29.09
CA VAL A 75 1.27 9.39 -29.61
C VAL A 75 1.30 9.06 -31.10
N GLU A 76 1.62 10.03 -31.94
CA GLU A 76 1.88 9.80 -33.36
C GLU A 76 3.25 9.12 -33.52
N ASP A 77 3.32 8.07 -34.33
CA ASP A 77 4.58 7.48 -34.82
C ASP A 77 5.23 8.44 -35.85
N TYR A 78 5.65 9.60 -35.34
CA TYR A 78 5.91 10.82 -36.11
C TYR A 78 7.12 10.72 -37.03
N LYS A 79 8.13 9.92 -36.65
CA LYS A 79 9.37 9.72 -37.42
C LYS A 79 9.90 8.31 -37.21
N PRO A 80 10.60 7.73 -38.20
CA PRO A 80 11.29 6.43 -38.09
C PRO A 80 12.59 6.56 -37.27
N ILE A 81 12.51 7.23 -36.12
CA ILE A 81 13.60 7.40 -35.16
C ILE A 81 12.97 7.14 -33.80
N GLU A 82 13.26 6.00 -33.19
CA GLU A 82 12.60 5.50 -31.98
C GLU A 82 12.74 6.50 -30.83
N ARG A 83 13.90 7.17 -30.73
CA ARG A 83 14.14 8.22 -29.73
C ARG A 83 13.18 9.39 -29.86
N VAL A 84 12.78 9.77 -31.07
CA VAL A 84 11.82 10.87 -31.29
C VAL A 84 10.46 10.48 -30.71
N VAL A 85 9.98 9.27 -31.01
CA VAL A 85 8.70 8.76 -30.52
C VAL A 85 8.73 8.54 -29.00
N ALA A 86 9.85 8.07 -28.46
CA ALA A 86 10.06 7.94 -27.02
C ALA A 86 9.97 9.28 -26.29
N VAL A 87 10.50 10.37 -26.87
CA VAL A 87 10.37 11.73 -26.29
C VAL A 87 8.92 12.21 -26.32
N ILE A 88 8.17 11.93 -27.38
CA ILE A 88 6.74 12.27 -27.44
C ILE A 88 5.98 11.50 -26.36
N MET A 89 6.21 10.18 -26.25
CA MET A 89 5.58 9.38 -25.21
C MET A 89 5.94 9.87 -23.80
N ALA A 90 7.22 10.20 -23.55
CA ALA A 90 7.65 10.76 -22.27
C ALA A 90 7.00 12.13 -21.97
N HIS A 91 6.79 12.96 -23.01
CA HIS A 91 6.08 14.24 -22.89
C HIS A 91 4.61 14.03 -22.50
N GLU A 92 3.91 13.11 -23.16
CA GLU A 92 2.49 12.83 -22.86
C GLU A 92 2.31 12.16 -21.50
N MET A 93 3.19 11.23 -21.12
CA MET A 93 3.21 10.67 -19.77
C MET A 93 3.57 11.75 -18.72
N GLY A 94 4.41 12.73 -19.07
CA GLY A 94 4.69 13.90 -18.24
C GLY A 94 3.43 14.70 -17.92
N HIS A 95 2.58 14.96 -18.92
CA HIS A 95 1.26 15.57 -18.68
C HIS A 95 0.42 14.73 -17.72
N ASN A 96 0.31 13.41 -17.94
CA ASN A 96 -0.44 12.54 -17.03
C ASN A 96 0.08 12.63 -15.58
N LEU A 97 1.38 12.83 -15.39
CA LEU A 97 2.05 13.04 -14.09
C LEU A 97 1.97 14.49 -13.57
N GLY A 98 1.11 15.33 -14.15
CA GLY A 98 0.83 16.69 -13.69
C GLY A 98 1.88 17.72 -14.13
N ILE A 99 2.70 17.41 -15.13
CA ILE A 99 3.76 18.30 -15.60
C ILE A 99 3.23 19.15 -16.76
N TYR A 100 3.31 20.47 -16.63
CA TYR A 100 2.95 21.42 -17.70
C TYR A 100 4.12 21.70 -18.65
N HIS A 101 3.82 22.34 -19.79
CA HIS A 101 4.85 22.80 -20.72
C HIS A 101 5.85 23.77 -20.07
N ASP A 102 7.08 23.73 -20.58
CA ASP A 102 8.16 24.62 -20.16
C ASP A 102 7.92 26.07 -20.60
N GLU A 103 8.07 27.00 -19.66
CA GLU A 103 8.08 28.45 -19.89
C GLU A 103 9.52 28.98 -20.05
N LYS A 104 9.68 30.29 -20.31
CA LYS A 104 10.98 30.91 -20.61
C LYS A 104 12.04 30.76 -19.51
N GLN A 105 11.62 30.62 -18.26
CA GLN A 105 12.47 30.46 -17.07
C GLN A 105 12.92 29.01 -16.83
N CYS A 106 12.35 28.05 -17.56
CA CYS A 106 12.62 26.63 -17.38
C CYS A 106 13.88 26.22 -18.14
N ASN A 107 14.72 25.41 -17.49
CA ASN A 107 16.03 25.01 -17.98
C ASN A 107 16.33 23.55 -17.66
N CYS A 108 16.98 22.85 -18.59
CA CYS A 108 17.48 21.48 -18.46
C CYS A 108 18.94 21.35 -18.95
N GLY A 109 19.66 22.47 -19.02
CA GLY A 109 21.02 22.53 -19.57
C GLY A 109 21.05 23.05 -21.01
N PRO A 110 22.01 22.62 -21.84
CA PRO A 110 22.25 23.24 -23.16
C PRO A 110 21.23 22.85 -24.25
N ASN A 111 20.35 21.88 -23.98
CA ASN A 111 19.45 21.28 -24.97
C ASN A 111 17.98 21.65 -24.72
N SER A 112 17.11 21.26 -25.65
CA SER A 112 15.66 21.30 -25.42
C SER A 112 15.24 20.29 -24.36
N CYS A 113 14.25 20.66 -23.56
CA CYS A 113 13.70 19.82 -22.50
C CYS A 113 12.51 19.00 -23.00
N ILE A 114 12.22 17.88 -22.33
CA ILE A 114 11.12 16.97 -22.73
C ILE A 114 9.78 17.70 -22.77
N MET A 115 9.52 18.62 -21.83
CA MET A 115 8.25 19.35 -21.73
C MET A 115 8.21 20.64 -22.54
N ALA A 116 9.16 20.87 -23.44
CA ALA A 116 9.06 21.97 -24.39
C ALA A 116 7.77 21.85 -25.22
N PRO A 117 7.06 22.96 -25.51
CA PRO A 117 5.77 22.93 -26.24
C PRO A 117 5.90 22.50 -27.71
N SER A 118 7.12 22.30 -28.20
CA SER A 118 7.39 21.80 -29.55
C SER A 118 8.66 20.98 -29.52
N ILE A 119 8.62 19.83 -30.20
CA ILE A 119 9.77 18.94 -30.34
C ILE A 119 10.91 19.63 -31.10
N ARG A 120 12.15 19.38 -30.70
CA ARG A 120 13.36 19.91 -31.35
C ARG A 120 14.30 18.79 -31.80
N ASN A 121 15.26 19.16 -32.64
CA ASN A 121 16.36 18.31 -33.06
C ASN A 121 17.68 18.91 -32.52
N PRO A 122 18.50 18.18 -31.74
CA PRO A 122 18.32 16.79 -31.31
C PRO A 122 17.13 16.60 -30.35
N PRO A 123 16.53 15.38 -30.28
CA PRO A 123 15.47 15.08 -29.32
C PRO A 123 15.94 15.28 -27.88
N ALA A 124 15.05 15.82 -27.04
CA ALA A 124 15.32 16.07 -25.63
C ALA A 124 15.61 14.77 -24.86
N MET A 125 16.49 14.86 -23.85
CA MET A 125 16.81 13.73 -22.95
C MET A 125 16.50 14.03 -21.49
N TYR A 126 16.21 15.29 -21.16
CA TYR A 126 16.13 15.76 -19.78
C TYR A 126 14.83 16.54 -19.55
N PHE A 127 14.22 16.33 -18.39
CA PHE A 127 13.20 17.20 -17.84
C PHE A 127 13.82 18.51 -17.33
N SER A 128 13.06 19.60 -17.38
CA SER A 128 13.50 20.90 -16.85
C SER A 128 13.39 20.95 -15.32
N ASN A 129 14.02 21.95 -14.72
CA ASN A 129 13.78 22.29 -13.31
C ASN A 129 12.28 22.51 -13.01
N CYS A 130 11.55 23.23 -13.88
CA CYS A 130 10.11 23.44 -13.72
C CYS A 130 9.31 22.12 -13.79
N SER A 131 9.75 21.19 -14.64
CA SER A 131 9.10 19.89 -14.76
C SER A 131 9.16 19.11 -13.42
N TRP A 132 10.31 19.15 -12.76
CA TRP A 132 10.49 18.56 -11.43
C TRP A 132 9.63 19.25 -10.36
N ASP A 133 9.53 20.58 -10.38
CA ASP A 133 8.68 21.32 -9.46
C ASP A 133 7.20 20.95 -9.63
N HIS A 134 6.72 20.86 -10.87
CA HIS A 134 5.35 20.44 -11.18
C HIS A 134 5.09 19.00 -10.71
N TYR A 135 6.00 18.07 -11.02
CA TYR A 135 5.89 16.67 -10.63
C TYR A 135 5.83 16.50 -9.11
N HIS A 136 6.74 17.13 -8.37
CA HIS A 136 6.74 17.08 -6.91
C HIS A 136 5.49 17.70 -6.30
N LYS A 137 5.01 18.81 -6.84
CA LYS A 137 3.74 19.42 -6.41
C LYS A 137 2.59 18.44 -6.61
N PHE A 138 2.48 17.82 -7.79
CA PHE A 138 1.43 16.86 -8.10
C PHE A 138 1.46 15.64 -7.17
N LEU A 139 2.63 15.03 -6.94
CA LEU A 139 2.74 13.89 -6.01
C LEU A 139 2.34 14.25 -4.58
N ASN A 140 2.71 15.44 -4.11
CA ASN A 140 2.39 15.89 -2.76
C ASN A 140 0.90 16.21 -2.56
N THR A 141 0.23 16.75 -3.58
CA THR A 141 -1.19 17.11 -3.50
C THR A 141 -2.11 15.94 -3.79
N SER A 142 -1.82 15.18 -4.84
CA SER A 142 -2.73 14.18 -5.39
C SER A 142 -2.48 12.78 -4.85
N LYS A 143 -1.25 12.47 -4.42
CA LYS A 143 -0.82 11.18 -3.83
C LYS A 143 -1.40 9.96 -4.57
N PRO A 144 -1.12 9.80 -5.87
CA PRO A 144 -1.68 8.70 -6.66
C PRO A 144 -1.17 7.35 -6.15
N ASP A 145 -2.06 6.51 -5.61
CA ASP A 145 -1.68 5.25 -4.98
C ASP A 145 -1.23 4.17 -5.98
N CYS A 146 -1.75 4.18 -7.23
CA CYS A 146 -1.49 3.09 -8.19
C CYS A 146 0.00 2.95 -8.54
N ILE A 147 0.72 4.09 -8.65
CA ILE A 147 2.15 4.11 -9.01
C ILE A 147 3.09 3.72 -7.85
N LEU A 148 2.54 3.45 -6.66
CA LEU A 148 3.33 2.95 -5.51
C LEU A 148 3.50 1.43 -5.56
N ILE A 149 2.70 0.75 -6.38
CA ILE A 149 2.71 -0.70 -6.49
C ILE A 149 3.77 -1.10 -7.53
N LYS A 150 4.86 -1.70 -7.07
CA LYS A 150 5.86 -2.27 -7.97
C LYS A 150 5.26 -3.51 -8.66
N PRO A 151 5.18 -3.58 -10.01
CA PRO A 151 4.72 -4.78 -10.70
C PRO A 151 5.64 -5.97 -10.41
N LEU A 152 5.07 -7.17 -10.42
CA LEU A 152 5.85 -8.40 -10.26
C LEU A 152 6.72 -8.61 -11.50
N LYS A 153 7.91 -9.19 -11.33
CA LYS A 153 8.82 -9.50 -12.44
C LYS A 153 8.21 -10.35 -13.55
N ASN A 154 7.17 -11.13 -13.24
CA ASN A 154 6.45 -11.97 -14.21
C ASN A 154 5.37 -11.21 -14.98
N ASP A 155 4.95 -10.04 -14.51
CA ASP A 155 3.93 -9.21 -15.17
C ASP A 155 4.54 -8.31 -16.26
N ILE A 156 5.88 -8.20 -16.28
CA ILE A 156 6.62 -7.37 -17.24
C ILE A 156 6.86 -8.18 -18.51
N ILE A 157 6.37 -7.64 -19.63
CA ILE A 157 6.41 -8.33 -20.91
C ILE A 157 7.55 -7.85 -21.83
N SER A 158 8.22 -6.75 -21.47
CA SER A 158 9.43 -6.31 -22.17
C SER A 158 10.56 -7.32 -22.00
N PRO A 159 11.45 -7.48 -22.99
CA PRO A 159 12.71 -8.19 -22.79
C PRO A 159 13.47 -7.59 -21.60
N PRO A 160 13.99 -8.40 -20.67
CA PRO A 160 14.74 -7.93 -19.51
C PRO A 160 15.97 -7.09 -19.91
N VAL A 161 16.22 -6.00 -19.19
CA VAL A 161 17.37 -5.11 -19.42
C VAL A 161 18.09 -4.83 -18.11
N CYS A 162 19.20 -5.52 -17.90
CA CYS A 162 20.05 -5.30 -16.75
C CYS A 162 20.57 -3.85 -16.69
N GLY A 163 20.36 -3.19 -15.55
CA GLY A 163 20.79 -1.84 -15.25
C GLY A 163 19.71 -0.78 -15.48
N ASN A 164 18.45 -1.19 -15.65
CA ASN A 164 17.31 -0.27 -15.82
C ASN A 164 16.59 0.06 -14.50
N GLU A 165 17.16 -0.37 -13.36
CA GLU A 165 16.63 -0.20 -11.99
C GLU A 165 15.33 -0.96 -11.72
N PHE A 166 14.94 -1.87 -12.61
CA PHE A 166 13.74 -2.69 -12.49
C PHE A 166 14.11 -4.16 -12.37
N LEU A 167 13.55 -4.86 -11.38
CA LEU A 167 13.82 -6.29 -11.22
C LEU A 167 12.94 -7.08 -12.21
N GLU A 168 13.57 -7.65 -13.23
CA GLU A 168 12.90 -8.36 -14.31
C GLU A 168 13.19 -9.88 -14.28
N LYS A 169 12.58 -10.62 -15.21
CA LYS A 169 12.73 -12.08 -15.27
C LYS A 169 14.16 -12.47 -15.67
N GLY A 170 14.84 -13.23 -14.81
CA GLY A 170 16.20 -13.73 -15.05
C GLY A 170 17.28 -13.00 -14.23
N GLU A 171 16.94 -11.85 -13.68
CA GLU A 171 17.75 -11.07 -12.77
C GLU A 171 17.51 -11.51 -11.32
N GLU A 172 18.55 -11.37 -10.49
CA GLU A 172 18.45 -11.55 -9.04
C GLU A 172 18.37 -10.21 -8.32
N CYS A 173 18.95 -9.16 -8.93
CA CYS A 173 18.91 -7.79 -8.45
C CYS A 173 19.11 -6.83 -9.63
N ASP A 174 18.63 -5.61 -9.52
CA ASP A 174 18.97 -4.51 -10.43
C ASP A 174 19.08 -3.22 -9.61
N CYS A 175 20.22 -2.54 -9.71
CA CYS A 175 20.51 -1.29 -9.00
C CYS A 175 20.94 -0.17 -9.96
N GLY A 176 20.63 -0.30 -11.24
CA GLY A 176 21.05 0.61 -12.29
C GLY A 176 22.44 0.27 -12.84
N SER A 177 23.03 1.24 -13.56
CA SER A 177 24.36 1.08 -14.15
C SER A 177 25.46 0.93 -13.08
N PRO A 178 26.64 0.37 -13.44
CA PRO A 178 27.78 0.29 -12.53
C PRO A 178 28.23 1.64 -11.95
N GLU A 179 27.99 2.75 -12.67
CA GLU A 179 28.33 4.10 -12.21
C GLU A 179 27.37 4.61 -11.12
N ASN A 180 26.10 4.22 -11.19
CA ASN A 180 25.04 4.73 -10.31
C ASN A 180 24.64 3.75 -9.20
N CYS A 181 25.02 2.47 -9.30
CA CYS A 181 24.62 1.44 -8.35
C CYS A 181 25.18 1.71 -6.96
N ARG A 182 24.28 1.82 -5.98
CA ARG A 182 24.59 1.99 -4.55
C ARG A 182 24.28 0.75 -3.72
N ASN A 183 23.76 -0.31 -4.34
CA ASN A 183 23.43 -1.54 -3.66
C ASN A 183 24.66 -2.45 -3.57
N PRO A 184 25.31 -2.60 -2.41
CA PRO A 184 26.52 -3.40 -2.29
C PRO A 184 26.27 -4.90 -2.47
N CYS A 185 25.01 -5.34 -2.50
CA CYS A 185 24.65 -6.74 -2.69
C CYS A 185 24.64 -7.16 -4.15
N CYS A 186 24.52 -6.18 -5.05
CA CYS A 186 24.21 -6.42 -6.44
C CYS A 186 25.43 -6.13 -7.30
N ASP A 187 25.80 -7.11 -8.12
CA ASP A 187 26.70 -6.86 -9.23
C ASP A 187 25.92 -6.18 -10.37
N ALA A 188 26.04 -4.85 -10.43
CA ALA A 188 25.36 -4.01 -11.42
C ALA A 188 25.65 -4.40 -12.87
N ALA A 189 26.80 -5.02 -13.16
CA ALA A 189 27.15 -5.39 -14.53
C ALA A 189 26.43 -6.67 -14.98
N SER A 190 26.09 -7.57 -14.05
CA SER A 190 25.48 -8.87 -14.36
C SER A 190 24.03 -9.02 -13.86
N CYS A 191 23.55 -8.09 -13.03
CA CYS A 191 22.26 -8.16 -12.35
C CYS A 191 22.09 -9.44 -11.53
N LYS A 192 23.20 -9.86 -10.92
CA LYS A 192 23.30 -11.01 -10.03
C LYS A 192 23.70 -10.57 -8.64
N LEU A 193 23.23 -11.31 -7.64
CA LEU A 193 23.74 -11.11 -6.29
C LEU A 193 25.19 -11.58 -6.23
N HIS A 194 26.02 -10.87 -5.48
CA HIS A 194 27.36 -11.38 -5.23
C HIS A 194 27.31 -12.70 -4.44
N LEU A 195 28.24 -13.61 -4.71
CA LEU A 195 28.31 -14.93 -4.04
C LEU A 195 28.37 -14.88 -2.50
N TRP A 196 28.80 -13.76 -1.93
CA TRP A 196 28.90 -13.57 -0.48
C TRP A 196 27.62 -13.04 0.18
N VAL A 197 26.58 -12.71 -0.62
CA VAL A 197 25.29 -12.26 -0.11
C VAL A 197 24.63 -13.38 0.69
N GLN A 198 24.24 -13.09 1.93
CA GLN A 198 23.56 -14.03 2.82
C GLN A 198 22.07 -13.73 2.94
N CYS A 199 21.67 -12.48 2.69
CA CYS A 199 20.28 -12.04 2.77
C CYS A 199 20.02 -10.80 1.91
N GLU A 200 18.77 -10.61 1.51
CA GLU A 200 18.32 -9.43 0.75
C GLU A 200 17.36 -8.53 1.54
N SER A 201 16.53 -9.14 2.39
CA SER A 201 15.50 -8.48 3.19
C SER A 201 15.31 -9.19 4.53
N GLY A 202 14.50 -8.60 5.42
CA GLY A 202 14.26 -9.12 6.76
C GLY A 202 14.86 -8.24 7.87
N LYS A 203 14.28 -8.27 9.07
CA LYS A 203 14.68 -7.38 10.18
C LYS A 203 16.10 -7.67 10.69
N CYS A 204 16.61 -8.88 10.42
CA CYS A 204 17.96 -9.33 10.71
C CYS A 204 18.90 -9.31 9.51
N CYS A 205 18.54 -8.63 8.42
CA CYS A 205 19.45 -8.36 7.32
C CYS A 205 20.02 -6.94 7.39
N GLN A 206 21.33 -6.78 7.19
CA GLN A 206 21.97 -5.48 7.07
C GLN A 206 23.17 -5.58 6.15
N GLY A 207 23.20 -4.76 5.09
CA GLY A 207 24.31 -4.77 4.13
C GLY A 207 24.56 -6.16 3.55
N CYS A 208 23.47 -6.84 3.15
CA CYS A 208 23.48 -8.17 2.54
C CYS A 208 24.00 -9.32 3.42
N LYS A 209 24.21 -9.05 4.72
CA LYS A 209 24.69 -10.03 5.69
C LYS A 209 23.72 -10.15 6.84
N PHE A 210 23.72 -11.32 7.48
CA PHE A 210 22.97 -11.49 8.71
C PHE A 210 23.54 -10.56 9.79
N LYS A 211 22.65 -9.86 10.48
CA LYS A 211 23.03 -9.09 11.67
C LYS A 211 23.63 -10.03 12.72
N PRO A 212 24.63 -9.61 13.50
CA PRO A 212 25.25 -10.43 14.53
C PRO A 212 24.22 -11.03 15.49
N ALA A 213 24.50 -12.25 15.97
CA ALA A 213 23.69 -12.89 17.00
C ALA A 213 23.54 -11.96 18.22
N GLY A 214 22.32 -11.83 18.74
CA GLY A 214 22.02 -10.91 19.85
C GLY A 214 21.67 -9.48 19.43
N THR A 215 21.62 -9.16 18.13
CA THR A 215 21.13 -7.85 17.67
C THR A 215 19.61 -7.78 17.81
N GLU A 216 19.06 -6.81 18.53
CA GLU A 216 17.62 -6.66 18.71
C GLU A 216 16.93 -6.42 17.34
N CYS A 217 15.98 -7.29 16.99
CA CYS A 217 15.22 -7.20 15.75
C CYS A 217 13.74 -6.88 15.99
N ARG A 218 13.24 -7.16 17.19
CA ARG A 218 11.91 -6.71 17.62
C ARG A 218 11.96 -6.25 19.06
N ARG A 219 11.55 -5.00 19.25
CA ARG A 219 11.35 -4.44 20.58
C ARG A 219 10.12 -5.03 21.25
N ARG A 220 10.20 -5.12 22.57
CA ARG A 220 9.06 -5.37 23.43
C ARG A 220 8.02 -4.24 23.32
N ARG A 221 6.75 -4.59 23.10
CA ARG A 221 5.60 -3.67 22.93
C ARG A 221 4.89 -3.34 24.25
N SER A 222 4.86 -4.29 25.18
CA SER A 222 4.22 -4.13 26.49
C SER A 222 4.98 -4.90 27.57
N GLU A 223 4.61 -4.76 28.84
CA GLU A 223 5.23 -5.57 29.91
C GLU A 223 4.95 -7.09 29.78
N CYS A 224 3.97 -7.48 28.95
CA CYS A 224 3.56 -8.85 28.66
C CYS A 224 4.30 -9.48 27.47
N ASP A 225 5.24 -8.74 26.88
CA ASP A 225 5.95 -9.10 25.68
C ASP A 225 7.45 -9.26 25.99
N VAL A 226 8.21 -9.99 25.18
CA VAL A 226 9.68 -10.12 25.31
C VAL A 226 10.36 -9.67 24.03
N PRO A 227 11.54 -9.03 24.05
CA PRO A 227 12.21 -8.67 22.81
C PRO A 227 12.81 -9.92 22.12
N GLU A 228 12.89 -9.89 20.79
CA GLU A 228 13.65 -10.89 20.02
C GLU A 228 14.91 -10.30 19.41
N TYR A 229 15.87 -11.21 19.25
CA TYR A 229 17.21 -10.93 18.80
C TYR A 229 17.55 -11.82 17.61
N CYS A 230 18.29 -11.27 16.66
CA CYS A 230 18.82 -12.01 15.53
C CYS A 230 19.66 -13.18 15.99
N THR A 231 19.58 -14.30 15.26
CA THR A 231 20.35 -15.52 15.53
C THR A 231 21.76 -15.46 14.96
N GLY A 232 22.05 -14.51 14.07
CA GLY A 232 23.30 -14.45 13.29
C GLY A 232 23.33 -15.41 12.10
N GLN A 233 22.28 -16.20 11.89
CA GLN A 233 22.23 -17.25 10.86
C GLN A 233 20.99 -17.14 9.97
N SER A 234 20.11 -16.16 10.22
CA SER A 234 18.90 -15.91 9.46
C SER A 234 18.67 -14.41 9.30
N ALA A 235 18.05 -14.04 8.18
CA ALA A 235 17.61 -12.68 7.88
C ALA A 235 16.30 -12.33 8.59
N GLU A 236 15.55 -13.35 8.97
CA GLU A 236 14.29 -13.19 9.69
C GLU A 236 14.53 -13.03 11.19
N CYS A 237 13.74 -12.14 11.79
CA CYS A 237 13.65 -12.09 13.24
C CYS A 237 12.95 -13.39 13.71
N PRO A 238 13.39 -13.99 14.83
CA PRO A 238 12.69 -15.14 15.40
C PRO A 238 11.20 -14.88 15.60
N VAL A 239 10.43 -15.96 15.72
CA VAL A 239 8.99 -15.89 15.97
C VAL A 239 8.71 -15.07 17.24
N ASP A 240 7.61 -14.32 17.20
CA ASP A 240 7.20 -13.43 18.26
C ASP A 240 6.84 -14.25 19.52
N HIS A 241 7.62 -14.07 20.60
CA HIS A 241 7.42 -14.74 21.87
C HIS A 241 6.82 -13.77 22.88
N PHE A 242 5.97 -14.30 23.76
CA PHE A 242 5.28 -13.50 24.78
C PHE A 242 5.51 -14.09 26.15
N LEU A 243 5.30 -13.27 27.19
CA LEU A 243 5.15 -13.80 28.53
C LEU A 243 3.90 -14.70 28.59
N ARG A 244 3.95 -15.71 29.46
CA ARG A 244 2.83 -16.65 29.63
C ARG A 244 1.52 -15.88 29.85
N ASN A 245 0.50 -16.28 29.11
CA ASN A 245 -0.86 -15.77 29.31
C ASN A 245 -1.29 -15.97 30.77
N GLY A 246 -2.00 -15.00 31.32
CA GLY A 246 -2.46 -15.03 32.72
C GLY A 246 -1.50 -14.40 33.73
N LYS A 247 -0.29 -13.99 33.34
CA LYS A 247 0.59 -13.22 34.24
C LYS A 247 -0.05 -11.85 34.56
N PRO A 248 -0.14 -11.41 35.83
CA PRO A 248 -0.64 -10.08 36.16
C PRO A 248 0.13 -8.96 35.48
N CYS A 249 -0.58 -7.94 35.00
CA CYS A 249 -0.01 -6.77 34.33
C CYS A 249 -0.78 -5.49 34.72
N LEU A 250 -0.18 -4.34 34.43
CA LEU A 250 -0.65 -2.99 34.76
C LEU A 250 -1.02 -2.88 36.24
N GLN A 251 -0.12 -3.27 37.13
CA GLN A 251 -0.36 -3.26 38.58
C GLN A 251 -1.64 -4.06 38.95
N ASN A 252 -1.82 -5.24 38.33
CA ASN A 252 -2.95 -6.16 38.56
C ASN A 252 -4.32 -5.68 38.04
N HIS A 253 -4.34 -4.67 37.17
CA HIS A 253 -5.55 -4.24 36.45
C HIS A 253 -5.90 -5.18 35.29
N GLY A 254 -4.96 -6.01 34.84
CA GLY A 254 -5.18 -6.99 33.77
C GLY A 254 -4.31 -8.23 33.91
N TYR A 255 -4.45 -9.13 32.94
CA TYR A 255 -3.62 -10.31 32.79
C TYR A 255 -3.07 -10.38 31.37
N CYS A 256 -1.83 -10.84 31.23
CA CYS A 256 -1.18 -10.95 29.93
C CYS A 256 -1.97 -11.87 29.00
N TYR A 257 -2.12 -11.45 27.76
CA TYR A 257 -2.71 -12.24 26.69
C TYR A 257 -2.05 -11.88 25.36
N SER A 258 -1.36 -12.85 24.76
CA SER A 258 -0.72 -12.74 23.44
C SER A 258 0.12 -11.47 23.30
N GLY A 259 1.01 -11.24 24.27
CA GLY A 259 1.95 -10.11 24.28
C GLY A 259 1.38 -8.79 24.76
N ASN A 260 0.10 -8.72 25.12
CA ASN A 260 -0.57 -7.48 25.55
C ASN A 260 -1.20 -7.63 26.95
N CYS A 261 -1.59 -6.50 27.54
CA CYS A 261 -2.39 -6.46 28.76
C CYS A 261 -3.79 -5.88 28.44
N PRO A 262 -4.72 -6.69 27.92
CA PRO A 262 -6.05 -6.20 27.56
C PRO A 262 -6.83 -5.79 28.82
N ILE A 263 -7.26 -4.52 28.83
CA ILE A 263 -8.13 -3.96 29.86
C ILE A 263 -9.26 -3.17 29.20
N MET A 264 -10.47 -3.23 29.79
CA MET A 264 -11.65 -2.53 29.27
C MET A 264 -11.43 -1.02 29.12
N TYR A 265 -10.64 -0.41 30.01
CA TYR A 265 -10.33 1.02 29.96
C TYR A 265 -9.63 1.41 28.64
N HIS A 266 -8.58 0.69 28.24
CA HIS A 266 -7.88 0.95 26.98
C HIS A 266 -8.77 0.67 25.76
N GLN A 267 -9.63 -0.35 25.82
CA GLN A 267 -10.61 -0.60 24.75
C GLN A 267 -11.59 0.57 24.60
N CYS A 268 -12.09 1.13 25.70
CA CYS A 268 -12.94 2.33 25.66
C CYS A 268 -12.20 3.54 25.09
N TYR A 269 -10.94 3.74 25.46
CA TYR A 269 -10.09 4.80 24.91
C TYR A 269 -9.91 4.66 23.39
N VAL A 270 -9.64 3.45 22.89
CA VAL A 270 -9.48 3.20 21.45
C VAL A 270 -10.79 3.43 20.68
N LEU A 271 -11.94 3.04 21.24
CA LEU A 271 -13.23 3.15 20.57
C LEU A 271 -13.82 4.57 20.57
N PHE A 272 -13.62 5.33 21.64
CA PHE A 272 -14.31 6.62 21.84
C PHE A 272 -13.36 7.79 22.12
N GLY A 273 -12.05 7.56 22.14
CA GLY A 273 -11.04 8.59 22.30
C GLY A 273 -10.73 8.95 23.76
N PRO A 274 -9.98 10.04 23.97
CA PRO A 274 -9.62 10.50 25.31
C PRO A 274 -10.87 10.83 26.15
N ASN A 275 -10.80 10.57 27.46
CA ASN A 275 -11.90 10.68 28.45
C ASN A 275 -12.95 9.57 28.44
N ALA A 276 -12.85 8.58 27.56
CA ALA A 276 -13.68 7.39 27.67
C ALA A 276 -13.22 6.50 28.83
N THR A 277 -14.14 6.08 29.70
CA THR A 277 -13.90 5.13 30.79
C THR A 277 -14.82 3.93 30.67
N VAL A 278 -14.63 2.91 31.50
CA VAL A 278 -15.53 1.73 31.52
C VAL A 278 -16.90 2.15 32.05
N GLY A 279 -17.97 1.70 31.39
CA GLY A 279 -19.34 1.93 31.83
C GLY A 279 -19.66 1.19 33.14
N GLN A 280 -20.72 1.60 33.81
CA GLN A 280 -21.16 0.97 35.05
C GLN A 280 -21.59 -0.49 34.82
N ASP A 281 -21.49 -1.34 35.85
CA ASP A 281 -21.84 -2.77 35.78
C ASP A 281 -23.28 -3.00 35.29
N ALA A 282 -24.21 -2.14 35.69
CA ALA A 282 -25.61 -2.18 35.24
C ALA A 282 -25.77 -2.07 33.71
N CYS A 283 -24.81 -1.51 32.98
CA CYS A 283 -24.84 -1.49 31.52
C CYS A 283 -24.65 -2.89 30.92
N PHE A 284 -23.77 -3.70 31.53
CA PHE A 284 -23.39 -5.04 31.04
C PHE A 284 -24.52 -6.05 31.21
N GLU A 285 -25.47 -5.81 32.13
CA GLU A 285 -26.70 -6.60 32.28
C GLU A 285 -27.50 -6.72 30.98
N LYS A 286 -27.38 -5.74 30.06
CA LYS A 286 -28.01 -5.80 28.74
C LYS A 286 -27.54 -7.00 27.92
N ASN A 287 -26.33 -7.51 28.15
CA ASN A 287 -25.78 -8.67 27.43
C ASN A 287 -26.54 -9.97 27.72
N LYS A 288 -27.36 -10.04 28.77
CA LYS A 288 -28.28 -11.16 29.04
C LYS A 288 -29.46 -11.21 28.08
N LYS A 289 -29.74 -10.14 27.33
CA LYS A 289 -30.90 -10.07 26.42
C LYS A 289 -30.78 -11.02 25.22
N GLY A 290 -29.55 -11.26 24.73
CA GLY A 290 -29.34 -12.11 23.56
C GLY A 290 -30.06 -11.60 22.31
N THR A 291 -30.17 -10.29 22.13
CA THR A 291 -30.83 -9.67 20.97
C THR A 291 -29.99 -8.50 20.44
N ASN A 292 -30.11 -8.24 19.14
CA ASN A 292 -29.37 -7.19 18.43
C ASN A 292 -27.87 -7.29 18.71
N ASP A 293 -27.28 -6.28 19.37
CA ASP A 293 -25.83 -6.16 19.64
C ASP A 293 -25.43 -6.58 21.06
N PHE A 294 -26.40 -7.08 21.85
CA PHE A 294 -26.25 -7.40 23.26
C PHE A 294 -26.29 -8.91 23.49
N TYR A 295 -25.12 -9.53 23.34
CA TYR A 295 -24.94 -10.98 23.42
C TYR A 295 -23.50 -11.30 23.86
N CYS A 296 -23.22 -12.59 24.10
CA CYS A 296 -21.85 -13.08 24.30
C CYS A 296 -21.30 -13.67 23.00
N ARG A 297 -22.07 -14.55 22.35
CA ARG A 297 -21.72 -15.18 21.07
C ARG A 297 -22.77 -14.91 20.00
N LYS A 298 -22.37 -15.00 18.74
CA LYS A 298 -23.27 -14.93 17.59
C LYS A 298 -22.82 -15.94 16.54
N GLU A 299 -23.66 -16.93 16.27
CA GLU A 299 -23.39 -18.02 15.30
C GLU A 299 -24.50 -18.01 14.24
N ASN A 300 -24.14 -17.97 12.95
CA ASN A 300 -25.10 -17.92 11.84
C ASN A 300 -26.19 -16.84 12.01
N ASP A 301 -25.78 -15.65 12.43
CA ASP A 301 -26.65 -14.53 12.79
C ASP A 301 -27.57 -14.71 14.02
N VAL A 302 -27.46 -15.82 14.72
CA VAL A 302 -28.23 -16.09 15.95
C VAL A 302 -27.43 -15.62 17.19
N PRO A 303 -27.87 -14.56 17.88
CA PRO A 303 -27.22 -14.10 19.11
C PRO A 303 -27.53 -15.03 20.30
N THR A 304 -26.49 -15.39 21.06
CA THR A 304 -26.58 -16.16 22.30
C THR A 304 -26.44 -15.22 23.50
N PRO A 305 -27.43 -15.16 24.42
CA PRO A 305 -27.34 -14.34 25.61
C PRO A 305 -26.17 -14.75 26.50
N CYS A 306 -25.59 -13.79 27.22
CA CYS A 306 -24.60 -14.10 28.24
C CYS A 306 -25.24 -14.75 29.47
N ALA A 307 -24.54 -15.69 30.10
CA ALA A 307 -24.83 -16.09 31.48
C ALA A 307 -24.54 -14.92 32.44
N HIS A 308 -24.99 -15.04 33.69
CA HIS A 308 -24.82 -13.98 34.68
C HIS A 308 -23.35 -13.64 34.92
N GLU A 309 -22.53 -14.66 35.06
CA GLU A 309 -21.08 -14.59 35.25
C GLU A 309 -20.34 -14.04 34.01
N ASP A 310 -20.93 -14.12 32.82
CA ASP A 310 -20.27 -13.81 31.54
C ASP A 310 -20.59 -12.42 31.00
N ILE A 311 -21.44 -11.64 31.66
CA ILE A 311 -21.90 -10.35 31.14
C ILE A 311 -20.77 -9.38 30.80
N LYS A 312 -19.61 -9.51 31.48
CA LYS A 312 -18.39 -8.74 31.25
C LYS A 312 -17.54 -9.23 30.06
N CYS A 313 -17.97 -10.25 29.34
CA CYS A 313 -17.30 -10.80 28.17
C CYS A 313 -18.12 -10.71 26.87
N GLY A 314 -19.28 -10.03 26.94
CA GLY A 314 -20.11 -9.69 25.78
C GLY A 314 -19.75 -8.32 25.19
N ARG A 315 -20.78 -7.50 24.88
CA ARG A 315 -20.61 -6.12 24.42
C ARG A 315 -19.87 -5.29 25.46
N LEU A 316 -18.86 -4.54 25.02
CA LEU A 316 -18.20 -3.54 25.86
C LEU A 316 -19.09 -2.30 26.00
N PHE A 317 -19.26 -1.83 27.23
CA PHE A 317 -19.90 -0.56 27.53
C PHE A 317 -18.91 0.41 28.14
N CYS A 318 -18.94 1.64 27.65
CA CYS A 318 -18.07 2.74 28.05
C CYS A 318 -18.89 3.94 28.53
N LYS A 319 -18.34 4.70 29.46
CA LYS A 319 -18.81 6.04 29.81
C LYS A 319 -18.02 7.06 29.01
N HIS A 320 -18.72 7.90 28.26
CA HIS A 320 -18.10 9.01 27.52
C HIS A 320 -19.10 10.15 27.35
N ASN A 321 -18.69 11.36 27.72
CA ASN A 321 -19.59 12.52 27.89
C ASN A 321 -20.76 12.19 28.84
N ASN A 322 -22.00 12.49 28.44
CA ASN A 322 -23.20 12.25 29.24
C ASN A 322 -23.82 10.85 29.05
N ASN A 323 -23.17 9.95 28.30
CA ASN A 323 -23.68 8.60 28.08
C ASN A 323 -22.88 7.58 28.90
N GLU A 324 -23.52 6.98 29.91
CA GLU A 324 -22.90 6.02 30.82
C GLU A 324 -22.82 4.58 30.28
N CYS A 325 -23.64 4.25 29.28
CA CYS A 325 -23.70 2.94 28.64
C CYS A 325 -23.48 3.05 27.12
N ARG A 326 -22.48 3.83 26.71
CA ARG A 326 -22.12 3.98 25.30
C ARG A 326 -21.50 2.67 24.80
N TYR A 327 -21.91 2.25 23.62
CA TYR A 327 -21.37 1.06 22.93
C TYR A 327 -21.23 1.38 21.44
N THR A 328 -20.51 0.52 20.72
CA THR A 328 -20.33 0.64 19.28
C THR A 328 -20.73 -0.66 18.58
N TYR A 329 -21.08 -0.55 17.31
CA TYR A 329 -21.48 -1.66 16.46
C TYR A 329 -20.87 -1.49 15.06
N SER A 330 -20.60 -2.61 14.41
CA SER A 330 -20.17 -2.71 13.02
C SER A 330 -20.70 -4.01 12.42
N LYS A 331 -20.68 -4.14 11.09
CA LYS A 331 -20.99 -5.40 10.39
C LYS A 331 -20.11 -6.57 10.85
N ASN A 332 -18.91 -6.29 11.38
CA ASN A 332 -18.10 -7.30 12.06
C ASN A 332 -18.67 -7.56 13.47
N PRO A 333 -19.20 -8.76 13.76
CA PRO A 333 -19.85 -9.07 15.04
C PRO A 333 -18.91 -8.96 16.25
N ASN A 334 -17.59 -9.09 16.03
CA ASN A 334 -16.60 -8.96 17.10
C ASN A 334 -16.20 -7.51 17.41
N TYR A 335 -16.47 -6.56 16.51
CA TYR A 335 -16.07 -5.17 16.71
C TYR A 335 -16.87 -4.55 17.85
N GLY A 336 -16.19 -4.00 18.87
CA GLY A 336 -16.78 -3.40 20.06
C GLY A 336 -17.23 -4.40 21.14
N MET A 337 -16.95 -5.69 20.95
CA MET A 337 -17.05 -6.68 22.03
C MET A 337 -15.85 -6.55 22.97
N VAL A 338 -15.96 -7.05 24.20
CA VAL A 338 -14.81 -7.13 25.11
C VAL A 338 -13.76 -8.07 24.53
N ASP A 339 -12.50 -7.65 24.47
CA ASP A 339 -11.44 -8.47 23.87
C ASP A 339 -11.16 -9.74 24.69
N GLU A 340 -10.71 -10.79 24.01
CA GLU A 340 -10.21 -12.01 24.65
C GLU A 340 -9.02 -11.70 25.57
N GLY A 341 -8.92 -12.42 26.69
CA GLY A 341 -7.93 -12.20 27.74
C GLY A 341 -8.20 -11.02 28.67
N THR A 342 -9.22 -10.19 28.39
CA THR A 342 -9.57 -9.05 29.26
C THR A 342 -9.98 -9.51 30.64
N LYS A 343 -9.46 -8.86 31.70
CA LYS A 343 -9.89 -9.11 33.07
C LYS A 343 -11.38 -8.80 33.24
N CYS A 344 -12.17 -9.80 33.61
CA CYS A 344 -13.63 -9.69 33.83
C CYS A 344 -14.03 -9.84 35.30
N GLY A 345 -13.08 -10.24 36.16
CA GLY A 345 -13.20 -10.33 37.60
C GLY A 345 -11.83 -10.62 38.21
N ASP A 346 -11.71 -10.60 39.53
CA ASP A 346 -10.44 -10.96 40.18
C ASP A 346 -10.10 -12.43 39.93
N GLY A 347 -8.88 -12.68 39.43
CA GLY A 347 -8.45 -14.01 39.02
C GLY A 347 -9.12 -14.54 37.74
N LYS A 348 -9.90 -13.72 37.02
CA LYS A 348 -10.70 -14.16 35.87
C LYS A 348 -10.45 -13.33 34.61
N VAL A 349 -10.56 -14.00 33.47
CA VAL A 349 -10.41 -13.42 32.12
C VAL A 349 -11.54 -13.86 31.20
N CYS A 350 -11.81 -13.04 30.19
CA CYS A 350 -12.67 -13.44 29.08
C CYS A 350 -11.95 -14.46 28.19
N SER A 351 -12.52 -15.65 28.06
CA SER A 351 -12.06 -16.70 27.14
C SER A 351 -13.27 -17.27 26.39
N ASN A 352 -13.25 -17.20 25.06
CA ASN A 352 -14.36 -17.60 24.19
C ASN A 352 -15.71 -17.03 24.65
N ARG A 353 -15.70 -15.75 25.02
CA ARG A 353 -16.87 -15.00 25.53
C ARG A 353 -17.41 -15.47 26.89
N HIS A 354 -16.65 -16.25 27.65
CA HIS A 354 -16.95 -16.63 29.03
C HIS A 354 -15.97 -15.99 30.02
N CYS A 355 -16.43 -15.62 31.21
CA CYS A 355 -15.58 -15.12 32.29
C CYS A 355 -15.08 -16.28 33.15
N VAL A 356 -13.89 -16.77 32.84
CA VAL A 356 -13.32 -17.99 33.43
C VAL A 356 -12.09 -17.69 34.29
N ASP A 357 -11.76 -18.59 35.23
CA ASP A 357 -10.54 -18.47 36.02
C ASP A 357 -9.29 -18.51 35.14
N VAL A 358 -8.34 -17.61 35.40
CA VAL A 358 -7.13 -17.43 34.60
C VAL A 358 -6.28 -18.71 34.51
N THR A 359 -6.31 -19.55 35.55
CA THR A 359 -5.60 -20.84 35.62
C THR A 359 -6.26 -21.95 34.81
N ARG A 360 -7.56 -21.80 34.48
CA ARG A 360 -8.28 -22.73 33.60
C ARG A 360 -8.23 -22.28 32.15
N ALA A 361 -7.99 -21.00 31.90
CA ALA A 361 -7.87 -20.43 30.57
C ALA A 361 -6.53 -20.77 29.87
N TYR A 362 -5.42 -20.93 30.63
CA TYR A 362 -4.05 -21.03 30.10
C TYR A 362 -3.11 -21.97 30.86
#